data_AF-A0A534TF52-F1
#
_entry.id   AF-A0A534TF52-F1
#
_cell.length_a   1.000
_cell.length_b   1.000
_cell.length_c   1.000
_cell.angle_alpha   90.00
_cell.angle_beta   90.00
_cell.angle_gamma   90.00
#
_symmetry.space_group_name_H-M   'P 1'
#
loop_
_entity.id
_entity.type
_entity.pdbx_description
1 polymer ?
#
loop_
_entity_poly.entity_id
_entity_poly.type
_entity_poly.pdbx_seq_one_letter_code
_entity_poly.pdbx_strand_id
1 'polypeptide(L)'
;MSPPEDQRRNPRAPLRLRIDYERMNAFFADYTKNISKGGTFIKTTRPEEVGTRCQFLLSLPARSEPLLMEGEVIWALSAEQARQSGAEPGMGVRFVFADDAGRRRFERVVERMMEESLGPTIARRLLRR
;
A
#
# COMPACT_ATOMS: atom_id res chain seq x y z
N MET A 1 36.92 -30.80 1.03
CA MET A 1 36.13 -29.69 1.60
C MET A 1 35.46 -28.97 0.43
N SER A 2 34.17 -29.21 0.23
CA SER A 2 33.36 -28.43 -0.71
C SER A 2 32.68 -27.31 0.08
N PRO A 3 32.60 -26.07 -0.42
CA PRO A 3 31.87 -25.01 0.27
C PRO A 3 30.36 -25.32 0.25
N PRO A 4 29.60 -24.86 1.25
CA PRO A 4 28.18 -25.18 1.36
C PRO A 4 27.41 -24.50 0.22
N GLU A 5 26.57 -25.29 -0.42
CA GLU A 5 25.67 -24.90 -1.48
C GLU A 5 24.76 -23.76 -1.00
N ASP A 6 24.79 -22.67 -1.75
CA ASP A 6 23.97 -21.49 -1.55
C ASP A 6 22.48 -21.87 -1.70
N GLN A 7 21.80 -22.13 -0.58
CA GLN A 7 20.35 -22.40 -0.50
C GLN A 7 19.51 -21.14 -0.79
N ARG A 8 19.89 -20.35 -1.79
CA ARG A 8 19.19 -19.14 -2.21
C ARG A 8 18.64 -19.36 -3.60
N ARG A 9 17.34 -19.65 -3.68
CA ARG A 9 16.39 -19.17 -4.70
C ARG A 9 15.16 -20.09 -4.71
N ASN A 10 14.38 -20.06 -3.64
CA ASN A 10 12.94 -20.08 -3.88
C ASN A 10 12.59 -18.63 -4.24
N PRO A 11 12.23 -18.30 -5.49
CA PRO A 11 11.55 -17.06 -5.75
C PRO A 11 10.24 -17.15 -4.99
N ARG A 12 10.19 -16.57 -3.78
CA ARG A 12 8.94 -16.42 -3.03
C ARG A 12 7.99 -15.76 -4.03
N ALA A 13 6.94 -16.47 -4.45
CA ALA A 13 5.93 -15.89 -5.32
C ALA A 13 5.54 -14.52 -4.74
N PRO A 14 5.39 -13.47 -5.56
CA PRO A 14 5.16 -12.12 -5.05
C PRO A 14 3.99 -12.16 -4.07
N LEU A 15 4.26 -11.74 -2.83
CA LEU A 15 3.24 -11.75 -1.79
C LEU A 15 2.10 -10.83 -2.24
N ARG A 16 0.90 -11.39 -2.40
CA ARG A 16 -0.29 -10.64 -2.79
C ARG A 16 -1.11 -10.31 -1.55
N LEU A 17 -1.24 -9.03 -1.28
CA LEU A 17 -2.01 -8.48 -0.19
C LEU A 17 -3.24 -7.78 -0.75
N ARG A 18 -4.42 -8.19 -0.31
CA ARG A 18 -5.68 -7.58 -0.72
C ARG A 18 -6.15 -6.62 0.38
N ILE A 19 -6.50 -5.40 -0.01
CA ILE A 19 -7.06 -4.39 0.88
C ILE A 19 -8.43 -4.04 0.31
N ASP A 20 -9.47 -4.36 1.07
CA ASP A 20 -10.85 -4.10 0.69
C ASP A 20 -11.35 -2.83 1.39
N TYR A 21 -11.70 -1.81 0.62
CA TYR A 21 -12.39 -0.63 1.15
C TYR A 21 -13.89 -0.81 0.98
N GLU A 22 -14.66 -0.70 2.06
CA GLU A 22 -16.12 -0.76 2.00
C GLU A 22 -16.75 0.54 1.48
N ARG A 23 -16.03 1.66 1.62
CA ARG A 23 -16.54 3.00 1.26
C ARG A 23 -15.46 3.82 0.56
N MET A 24 -15.85 4.52 -0.50
CA MET A 24 -14.95 5.42 -1.24
C MET A 24 -14.35 6.52 -0.33
N ASN A 25 -15.14 7.06 0.60
CA ASN A 25 -14.64 8.10 1.51
C ASN A 25 -13.52 7.61 2.44
N ALA A 26 -13.53 6.33 2.83
CA ALA A 26 -12.46 5.73 3.63
C ALA A 26 -11.18 5.62 2.80
N PHE A 27 -11.31 5.19 1.54
CA PHE A 27 -10.20 5.16 0.60
C PHE A 27 -9.63 6.56 0.33
N PHE A 28 -10.46 7.57 0.08
CA PHE A 28 -9.97 8.94 -0.16
C PHE A 28 -9.26 9.55 1.06
N ALA A 29 -9.78 9.28 2.27
CA ALA A 29 -9.14 9.73 3.49
C ALA A 29 -7.76 9.09 3.69
N ASP A 30 -7.61 7.80 3.43
CA ASP A 30 -6.31 7.13 3.48
C ASP A 30 -5.39 7.58 2.34
N TYR A 31 -5.97 7.81 1.16
CA TYR A 31 -5.24 8.27 -0.01
C TYR A 31 -4.52 9.59 0.24
N THR A 32 -5.27 10.57 0.71
CA THR A 32 -4.75 11.92 0.99
C THR A 32 -3.77 11.96 2.16
N LYS A 33 -3.91 11.06 3.14
CA LYS A 33 -3.02 11.03 4.30
C LYS A 33 -1.69 10.35 3.98
N ASN A 34 -1.77 9.20 3.31
CA ASN A 34 -0.67 8.25 3.21
C ASN A 34 -0.35 7.93 1.75
N ILE A 35 -1.33 7.42 0.98
CA ILE A 35 -1.04 6.76 -0.30
C ILE A 35 -0.47 7.71 -1.35
N SER A 36 -1.00 8.94 -1.43
CA SER A 36 -0.49 9.98 -2.34
C SER A 36 0.97 10.37 -2.05
N LYS A 37 1.43 10.15 -0.82
CA LYS A 37 2.82 10.41 -0.39
C LYS A 37 3.73 9.22 -0.66
N GLY A 38 3.22 8.18 -1.33
CA GLY A 38 4.01 7.04 -1.77
C GLY A 38 4.09 5.90 -0.75
N GLY A 39 3.19 5.81 0.22
CA GLY A 39 3.17 4.66 1.13
C GLY A 39 1.88 4.51 1.94
N THR A 40 1.74 3.40 2.65
CA THR A 40 0.63 3.18 3.59
C THR A 40 1.04 2.29 4.76
N PHE A 41 0.31 2.38 5.86
CA PHE A 41 0.42 1.46 6.97
C PHE A 41 -0.60 0.35 6.82
N ILE A 42 -0.15 -0.90 7.01
CA ILE A 42 -1.00 -2.07 6.99
C ILE A 42 -0.99 -2.68 8.39
N LYS A 43 -2.13 -2.60 9.07
CA LYS A 43 -2.36 -3.28 10.34
C LYS A 43 -2.35 -4.79 10.10
N THR A 44 -1.42 -5.48 10.75
CA THR A 44 -1.30 -6.94 10.69
C THR A 44 -0.55 -7.44 11.91
N THR A 45 -0.94 -8.59 12.44
CA THR A 45 -0.20 -9.25 13.54
C THR A 45 1.02 -10.03 13.04
N ARG A 46 1.12 -10.23 11.71
CA ARG A 46 2.20 -10.93 11.03
C ARG A 46 2.74 -10.02 9.92
N PRO A 47 3.55 -9.00 10.26
CA PRO A 47 4.18 -8.18 9.26
C PRO A 47 5.27 -8.99 8.54
N GLU A 48 5.51 -8.63 7.28
CA GLU A 48 6.60 -9.18 6.50
C GLU A 48 7.93 -8.52 6.83
N GLU A 49 9.03 -9.15 6.42
CA GLU A 49 10.37 -8.62 6.62
C GLU A 49 10.59 -7.33 5.82
N VAL A 50 11.34 -6.39 6.38
CA VAL A 50 11.77 -5.16 5.69
C VAL A 50 12.53 -5.52 4.40
N GLY A 51 12.22 -4.82 3.31
CA GLY A 51 12.73 -5.10 1.96
C GLY A 51 11.88 -6.09 1.15
N THR A 52 10.89 -6.74 1.76
CA THR A 52 9.98 -7.64 1.05
C THR A 52 9.16 -6.87 0.02
N ARG A 53 9.15 -7.36 -1.22
CA ARG A 53 8.34 -6.84 -2.33
C ARG A 53 6.99 -7.54 -2.36
N CYS A 54 5.93 -6.74 -2.39
CA CYS A 54 4.56 -7.21 -2.34
C CYS A 54 3.72 -6.54 -3.44
N GLN A 55 2.71 -7.26 -3.90
CA GLN A 55 1.65 -6.76 -4.76
C GLN A 55 0.43 -6.45 -3.90
N PHE A 56 -0.11 -5.24 -4.03
CA PHE A 56 -1.30 -4.77 -3.33
C PHE A 56 -2.46 -4.70 -4.30
N LEU A 57 -3.56 -5.37 -3.95
CA LEU A 57 -4.82 -5.32 -4.66
C LEU A 57 -5.79 -4.45 -3.86
N LEU A 58 -5.96 -3.20 -4.27
CA LEU A 58 -6.92 -2.28 -3.65
C LEU A 58 -8.29 -2.46 -4.28
N SER A 59 -9.19 -3.14 -3.57
CA SER A 59 -10.58 -3.29 -4.01
C SER A 59 -11.39 -2.09 -3.57
N LEU A 60 -12.01 -1.42 -4.54
CA LEU A 60 -12.77 -0.19 -4.32
C LEU A 60 -14.23 -0.42 -4.71
N PRO A 61 -15.22 0.10 -3.96
CA PRO A 61 -16.64 -0.09 -4.28
C PRO A 61 -17.03 0.44 -5.66
N ALA A 62 -16.33 1.47 -6.14
CA ALA A 62 -16.58 2.09 -7.45
C ALA A 62 -15.94 1.31 -8.63
N ARG A 63 -15.30 0.16 -8.39
CA ARG A 63 -14.63 -0.62 -9.44
C ARG A 63 -14.90 -2.13 -9.29
N SER A 64 -15.13 -2.79 -10.42
CA SER A 64 -15.17 -4.25 -10.49
C SER A 64 -13.77 -4.88 -10.36
N GLU A 65 -12.75 -4.21 -10.91
CA GLU A 65 -11.36 -4.67 -10.86
C GLU A 65 -10.55 -3.89 -9.81
N PRO A 66 -9.79 -4.58 -8.95
CA PRO A 66 -8.93 -3.94 -7.97
C PRO A 66 -7.79 -3.18 -8.64
N LEU A 67 -7.35 -2.08 -8.01
CA LEU A 67 -6.12 -1.42 -8.43
C LEU A 67 -4.93 -2.26 -7.95
N LEU A 68 -4.14 -2.76 -8.89
CA LEU A 68 -2.88 -3.44 -8.61
C LEU A 68 -1.77 -2.40 -8.43
N MET A 69 -1.08 -2.49 -7.30
CA MET A 69 0.11 -1.69 -7.01
C MET A 69 1.25 -2.57 -6.51
N GLU A 70 2.48 -2.11 -6.70
CA GLU A 70 3.65 -2.73 -6.08
C GLU A 70 4.10 -1.92 -4.88
N GLY A 71 4.70 -2.58 -3.90
CA GLY A 71 5.31 -1.90 -2.78
C GLY A 71 6.39 -2.72 -2.11
N GLU A 72 7.10 -2.06 -1.21
CA GLU A 72 8.21 -2.60 -0.43
C GLU A 72 7.99 -2.27 1.04
N VAL A 73 8.16 -3.27 1.91
CA VAL A 73 8.11 -3.06 3.35
C VAL A 73 9.31 -2.24 3.80
N ILE A 74 9.09 -1.09 4.42
CA ILE A 74 10.14 -0.18 4.89
C ILE A 74 10.33 -0.22 6.41
N TRP A 75 9.33 -0.69 7.14
CA TRP A 75 9.43 -1.00 8.57
C TRP A 75 8.33 -2.00 8.96
N ALA A 76 8.57 -2.76 10.02
CA ALA A 76 7.65 -3.77 10.53
C ALA A 76 7.62 -3.72 12.06
N LEU A 77 6.44 -3.93 12.64
CA LEU A 77 6.21 -4.00 14.08
C LEU A 77 5.35 -5.23 14.37
N SER A 78 5.95 -6.24 15.01
CA SER A 78 5.24 -7.48 15.35
C SER A 78 4.20 -7.25 16.45
N ALA A 79 3.25 -8.18 16.59
CA ALA A 79 2.27 -8.14 17.68
C ALA A 79 2.92 -8.18 19.08
N GLU A 80 4.08 -8.80 19.22
CA GLU A 80 4.82 -8.83 20.49
C GLU A 80 5.47 -7.47 20.79
N GLN A 81 6.18 -6.91 19.82
CA GLN A 81 6.84 -5.60 19.95
C GLN A 81 5.81 -4.49 20.20
N ALA A 82 4.69 -4.52 19.47
CA ALA A 82 3.61 -3.56 19.61
C ALA A 82 2.98 -3.56 21.02
N ARG A 83 2.84 -4.74 21.65
CA ARG A 83 2.35 -4.86 23.04
C ARG A 83 3.30 -4.20 24.03
N GLN A 84 4.61 -4.31 23.82
CA GLN A 84 5.62 -3.73 24.70
C GLN A 84 5.66 -2.20 24.59
N SER A 85 5.40 -1.65 23.40
CA SER A 85 5.46 -0.21 23.14
C SER A 85 4.09 0.49 23.21
N GLY A 86 2.99 -0.24 23.41
CA GLY A 86 1.63 0.31 23.34
C GLY A 86 1.23 0.82 21.95
N ALA A 87 1.87 0.31 20.89
CA ALA A 87 1.60 0.70 19.51
C ALA A 87 0.70 -0.32 18.79
N GLU A 88 0.27 0.00 17.58
CA GLU A 88 -0.51 -0.92 16.73
C GLU A 88 0.44 -1.79 15.89
N PRO A 89 0.33 -3.14 15.93
CA PRO A 89 1.16 -4.00 15.10
C PRO A 89 0.82 -3.87 13.61
N GLY A 90 1.84 -3.98 12.78
CA GLY A 90 1.70 -3.91 11.35
C GLY A 90 3.00 -3.62 10.64
N MET A 91 2.90 -3.10 9.42
CA MET A 91 4.05 -2.73 8.62
C MET A 91 3.78 -1.48 7.80
N GLY A 92 4.83 -0.69 7.62
CA GLY A 92 4.84 0.41 6.67
C GLY A 92 5.31 -0.07 5.32
N VAL A 93 4.55 0.27 4.29
CA VAL A 93 4.85 -0.07 2.90
C VAL A 93 5.08 1.22 2.13
N ARG A 94 6.15 1.27 1.35
CA ARG A 94 6.38 2.28 0.31
C ARG A 94 5.94 1.74 -1.04
N PHE A 95 5.16 2.50 -1.79
CA PHE A 95 4.77 2.12 -3.15
C PHE A 95 5.93 2.24 -4.12
N VAL A 96 5.96 1.28 -5.03
CA VAL A 96 6.96 1.16 -6.08
C VAL A 96 6.24 1.42 -7.39
N PHE A 97 6.76 2.39 -8.13
CA PHE A 97 6.36 2.66 -9.50
C PHE A 97 7.54 2.35 -10.41
N ALA A 98 7.27 1.78 -11.59
CA ALA A 98 8.32 1.53 -12.59
C ALA A 98 8.99 2.82 -13.04
N ASP A 99 8.20 3.90 -13.14
CA ASP A 99 8.63 5.24 -13.50
C ASP A 99 7.68 6.31 -12.93
N ASP A 100 8.10 7.56 -13.03
CA ASP A 100 7.28 8.72 -12.67
C ASP A 100 5.98 8.81 -13.48
N ALA A 101 5.97 8.28 -14.71
CA ALA A 101 4.76 8.26 -15.53
C ALA A 101 3.71 7.31 -14.94
N GLY A 102 4.12 6.18 -14.38
CA GLY A 102 3.30 5.21 -13.67
C GLY A 102 2.71 5.81 -12.42
N ARG A 103 3.53 6.51 -11.63
CA ARG A 103 3.05 7.25 -10.45
C ARG A 103 1.96 8.26 -10.84
N ARG A 104 2.24 9.12 -11.82
CA ARG A 104 1.27 10.13 -12.29
C ARG A 104 0.00 9.51 -12.89
N ARG A 105 0.09 8.34 -13.54
CA ARG A 105 -1.08 7.61 -14.05
C ARG A 105 -1.97 7.15 -12.89
N PHE A 106 -1.37 6.56 -11.86
CA PHE A 106 -2.10 6.15 -10.66
C PHE A 106 -2.77 7.34 -9.97
N GLU A 107 -2.03 8.43 -9.74
CA GLU A 107 -2.56 9.65 -9.12
C GLU A 107 -3.77 10.19 -9.88
N ARG A 108 -3.67 10.35 -11.21
CA ARG A 108 -4.79 10.83 -12.03
C ARG A 108 -6.03 9.95 -11.97
N VAL A 109 -5.85 8.62 -11.87
CA VAL A 109 -6.97 7.68 -11.74
C VAL A 109 -7.72 7.94 -10.44
N VAL A 110 -6.99 8.14 -9.33
CA VAL A 110 -7.61 8.41 -8.02
C VAL A 110 -8.22 9.81 -7.97
N GLU A 111 -7.53 10.83 -8.50
CA GLU A 111 -8.04 12.20 -8.57
C GLU A 111 -9.36 12.26 -9.32
N ARG A 112 -9.47 11.58 -10.46
CA ARG A 112 -10.71 11.50 -11.23
C ARG A 112 -11.84 10.85 -10.43
N MET A 113 -11.56 9.79 -9.67
CA MET A 113 -12.56 9.18 -8.78
C MET A 113 -13.03 10.14 -7.69
N MET A 114 -12.11 10.94 -7.14
CA MET A 114 -12.46 11.95 -6.14
C MET A 114 -13.35 13.05 -6.75
N GLU A 115 -13.04 13.52 -7.96
CA GLU A 115 -13.86 14.51 -8.66
C GLU A 115 -15.26 13.96 -9.00
N GLU A 116 -15.34 12.72 -9.50
CA GLU A 116 -16.61 12.07 -9.83
C GLU A 116 -17.48 11.81 -8.58
N SER A 117 -16.86 11.47 -7.44
CA SER A 117 -17.59 11.13 -6.21
C SER A 117 -17.89 12.33 -5.30
N LEU A 118 -17.04 13.37 -5.28
CA LEU A 118 -17.12 14.49 -4.33
C LEU A 118 -17.34 15.85 -5.02
N GLY A 119 -17.24 15.90 -6.34
CA GLY A 119 -17.19 17.13 -7.11
C GLY A 119 -15.80 17.80 -7.13
N PRO A 120 -15.53 18.63 -8.15
CA PRO A 120 -14.19 19.18 -8.40
C PRO A 120 -13.70 20.10 -7.28
N THR A 121 -14.60 20.86 -6.64
CA THR A 121 -14.25 21.80 -5.58
C THR A 121 -13.73 21.09 -4.32
N ILE A 122 -14.42 20.03 -3.89
CA ILE A 122 -14.04 19.27 -2.69
C ILE A 122 -12.76 18.46 -2.96
N ALA A 123 -12.70 17.78 -4.11
CA ALA A 123 -11.52 17.00 -4.51
C ALA A 123 -10.23 17.86 -4.48
N ARG A 124 -10.25 19.03 -5.12
CA ARG A 124 -9.10 19.96 -5.13
C ARG A 124 -8.70 20.43 -3.74
N ARG A 125 -9.66 20.67 -2.84
CA ARG A 125 -9.37 21.08 -1.46
C ARG A 125 -8.68 19.97 -0.65
N LEU A 126 -9.03 18.72 -0.91
CA LEU A 126 -8.45 17.55 -0.24
C LEU A 126 -7.04 17.23 -0.77
N LEU A 127 -6.78 17.48 -2.06
CA LEU A 127 -5.48 17.20 -2.71
C LEU A 127 -4.40 18.27 -2.48
N ARG A 128 -4.77 19.47 -2.02
CA ARG A 128 -3.84 20.59 -1.76
C ARG A 128 -3.16 20.56 -0.38
N ARG A 129 -3.38 19.50 0.42
CA ARG A 129 -2.87 19.36 1.79
C ARG A 129 -1.67 18.43 1.85
#